data_AF-A0A286CLR5-F1
#
_entry.id   AF-A0A286CLR5-F1
#
_cell.length_a   1.000
_cell.length_b   1.000
_cell.length_c   1.000
_cell.angle_alpha   90.00
_cell.angle_beta   90.00
_cell.angle_gamma   90.00
#
_symmetry.space_group_name_H-M   'P 1'
#
loop_
_entity.id
_entity.type
_entity.pdbx_description
1 polymer ?
#
loop_
_entity_poly.entity_id
_entity_poly.type
_entity_poly.pdbx_seq_one_letter_code
_entity_poly.pdbx_strand_id
1 'polypeptide(L)'
;MARAVFAALGGIVEIGTVRSTGTWLLPDVSVEAFLEPRQQDLGRLMEGVRVVGRFSGEVMAIADELGYLADHEVPAASLLLWSEGIAGVPEAPERLEEPALVRRMCRIGADLQLTRLLQALVTAALAAGTESGEGVAGIAEILRVACDLVDPGRAGITPADVHRIWRVAHLPAILRTASDAPDWGKAGYRAYDAELERLLQGEEPGAVRACV
;
A
#
# COMPACT_ATOMS: atom_id res chain seq x y z
N MET A 1 -3.48 -12.83 -6.43
CA MET A 1 -3.22 -11.40 -6.72
C MET A 1 -4.14 -10.51 -5.90
N ALA A 2 -5.47 -10.60 -6.07
CA ALA A 2 -6.43 -9.80 -5.27
C ALA A 2 -6.22 -9.93 -3.75
N ARG A 3 -6.05 -11.15 -3.23
CA ARG A 3 -5.70 -11.37 -1.80
C ARG A 3 -4.46 -10.60 -1.33
N ALA A 4 -3.45 -10.41 -2.18
CA ALA A 4 -2.25 -9.66 -1.82
C ALA A 4 -2.53 -8.14 -1.74
N VAL A 5 -3.39 -7.64 -2.64
CA VAL A 5 -3.87 -6.25 -2.59
C VAL A 5 -4.67 -6.03 -1.31
N PHE A 6 -5.66 -6.89 -1.04
CA PHE A 6 -6.54 -6.75 0.13
C PHE A 6 -5.80 -6.94 1.47
N ALA A 7 -4.83 -7.87 1.53
CA ALA A 7 -4.00 -8.03 2.73
C ALA A 7 -3.16 -6.77 3.01
N ALA A 8 -2.54 -6.17 1.98
CA ALA A 8 -1.80 -4.92 2.15
C ALA A 8 -2.72 -3.77 2.59
N LEU A 9 -3.93 -3.68 2.05
CA LEU A 9 -4.94 -2.71 2.48
C LEU A 9 -5.37 -2.91 3.93
N GLY A 10 -5.51 -4.16 4.39
CA GLY A 10 -5.81 -4.43 5.80
C GLY A 10 -4.73 -3.90 6.73
N GLY A 11 -3.47 -4.15 6.43
CA GLY A 11 -2.36 -3.56 7.18
C GLY A 11 -2.34 -2.03 7.14
N ILE A 12 -2.66 -1.42 5.99
CA ILE A 12 -2.79 0.05 5.85
C ILE A 12 -3.90 0.61 6.74
N VAL A 13 -5.07 -0.04 6.78
CA VAL A 13 -6.20 0.36 7.63
C VAL A 13 -5.83 0.26 9.10
N GLU A 14 -5.40 -0.90 9.57
CA GLU A 14 -5.05 -1.10 10.98
C GLU A 14 -3.98 -0.11 11.46
N ILE A 15 -2.92 0.08 10.66
CA ILE A 15 -1.84 1.04 10.98
C ILE A 15 -2.38 2.48 10.96
N GLY A 16 -3.20 2.83 9.97
CA GLY A 16 -3.84 4.14 9.86
C GLY A 16 -4.72 4.46 11.07
N THR A 17 -5.53 3.49 11.50
CA THR A 17 -6.39 3.59 12.68
C THR A 17 -5.54 3.88 13.92
N VAL A 18 -4.49 3.08 14.17
CA VAL A 18 -3.60 3.29 15.33
C VAL A 18 -2.90 4.65 15.26
N ARG A 19 -2.42 5.07 14.09
CA ARG A 19 -1.75 6.37 13.91
C ARG A 19 -2.68 7.56 14.12
N SER A 20 -3.96 7.40 13.78
CA SER A 20 -4.97 8.46 13.94
C SER A 20 -5.25 8.81 15.40
N THR A 21 -5.07 7.86 16.33
CA THR A 21 -5.21 8.10 17.78
C THR A 21 -4.21 9.14 18.30
N GLY A 22 -3.00 9.18 17.73
CA GLY A 22 -1.88 9.99 18.23
C GLY A 22 -1.28 9.53 19.57
N THR A 23 -1.96 8.66 20.32
CA THR A 23 -1.54 8.14 21.64
C THR A 23 -0.68 6.89 21.53
N TRP A 24 -0.87 6.11 20.45
CA TRP A 24 -0.23 4.79 20.25
C TRP A 24 -0.68 3.73 21.27
N LEU A 25 -1.80 3.96 21.93
CA LEU A 25 -2.43 3.02 22.86
C LEU A 25 -3.51 2.24 22.10
N LEU A 26 -3.40 0.92 22.07
CA LEU A 26 -4.39 0.07 21.38
C LEU A 26 -5.81 0.18 21.94
N PRO A 27 -6.04 0.39 23.26
CA PRO A 27 -7.39 0.60 23.77
C PRO A 27 -8.12 1.83 23.22
N ASP A 28 -7.40 2.80 22.63
CA ASP A 28 -7.99 4.00 22.03
C ASP A 28 -8.42 3.79 20.56
N VAL A 29 -8.18 2.61 20.00
CA VAL A 29 -8.34 2.30 18.58
C VAL A 29 -9.79 1.87 18.28
N SER A 30 -10.38 2.48 17.27
CA SER A 30 -11.66 2.04 16.69
C SER A 30 -11.59 2.10 15.17
N VAL A 31 -11.65 0.93 14.52
CA VAL A 31 -11.61 0.83 13.06
C VAL A 31 -12.88 1.44 12.46
N GLU A 32 -14.06 1.17 13.04
CA GLU A 32 -15.31 1.79 12.64
C GLU A 32 -15.21 3.33 12.63
N ALA A 33 -14.83 3.95 13.76
CA ALA A 33 -14.74 5.41 13.86
C ALA A 33 -13.68 6.01 12.91
N PHE A 34 -12.64 5.24 12.59
CA PHE A 34 -11.64 5.65 11.62
C PHE A 34 -12.16 5.59 10.17
N LEU A 35 -12.91 4.56 9.81
CA LEU A 35 -13.40 4.32 8.45
C LEU A 35 -14.68 5.11 8.12
N GLU A 36 -15.55 5.38 9.09
CA GLU A 36 -16.81 6.12 8.88
C GLU A 36 -16.64 7.43 8.08
N PRO A 37 -15.72 8.35 8.44
CA PRO A 37 -15.52 9.58 7.65
C PRO A 37 -14.80 9.35 6.31
N ARG A 38 -14.33 8.13 6.04
CA ARG A 38 -13.49 7.77 4.88
C ARG A 38 -14.17 6.79 3.92
N GLN A 39 -15.45 6.48 4.11
CA GLN A 39 -16.19 5.52 3.28
C GLN A 39 -16.17 5.87 1.80
N GLN A 40 -16.28 7.15 1.45
CA GLN A 40 -16.21 7.59 0.05
C GLN A 40 -14.82 7.33 -0.56
N ASP A 41 -13.76 7.61 0.19
CA ASP A 41 -12.37 7.39 -0.26
C ASP A 41 -12.07 5.91 -0.41
N LEU A 42 -12.53 5.10 0.55
CA LEU A 42 -12.43 3.66 0.49
C LEU A 42 -13.17 3.08 -0.72
N GLY A 43 -14.39 3.58 -1.00
CA GLY A 43 -15.14 3.20 -2.20
C GLY A 43 -14.39 3.51 -3.50
N ARG A 44 -13.79 4.71 -3.60
CA ARG A 44 -12.96 5.10 -4.75
C ARG A 44 -11.72 4.22 -4.89
N LEU A 45 -11.04 3.92 -3.79
CA LEU A 45 -9.89 3.04 -3.75
C LEU A 45 -10.26 1.63 -4.26
N MET A 46 -11.34 1.06 -3.73
CA MET A 46 -11.77 -0.30 -4.08
C MET A 46 -12.24 -0.41 -5.53
N GLU A 47 -12.91 0.62 -6.04
CA GLU A 47 -13.24 0.71 -7.46
C GLU A 47 -11.98 0.81 -8.34
N GLY A 48 -10.99 1.60 -7.93
CA GLY A 48 -9.69 1.66 -8.59
C GLY A 48 -9.02 0.29 -8.64
N VAL A 49 -8.99 -0.45 -7.52
CA VAL A 49 -8.43 -1.81 -7.45
C VAL A 49 -9.15 -2.74 -8.43
N ARG A 50 -10.49 -2.69 -8.47
CA ARG A 50 -11.30 -3.48 -9.39
C ARG A 50 -10.95 -3.20 -10.85
N VAL A 51 -10.86 -1.93 -11.23
CA VAL A 51 -10.55 -1.50 -12.60
C VAL A 51 -9.13 -1.88 -13.00
N VAL A 52 -8.13 -1.53 -12.18
CA VAL A 52 -6.70 -1.81 -12.46
C VAL A 52 -6.44 -3.30 -12.62
N GLY A 53 -6.97 -4.11 -11.69
CA GLY A 53 -6.80 -5.57 -11.71
C GLY A 53 -7.79 -6.32 -12.60
N ARG A 54 -8.74 -5.61 -13.25
CA ARG A 54 -9.89 -6.18 -13.97
C ARG A 54 -10.58 -7.29 -13.18
N PHE A 55 -10.71 -7.10 -11.87
CA PHE A 55 -11.27 -8.11 -10.99
C PHE A 55 -12.79 -8.20 -11.15
N SER A 56 -13.31 -9.43 -11.18
CA SER A 56 -14.75 -9.68 -11.16
C SER A 56 -15.34 -9.36 -9.78
N GLY A 57 -16.67 -9.23 -9.71
CA GLY A 57 -17.36 -9.04 -8.43
C GLY A 57 -17.08 -10.17 -7.43
N GLU A 58 -16.99 -11.42 -7.89
CA GLU A 58 -16.62 -12.57 -7.04
C GLU A 58 -15.22 -12.43 -6.44
N VAL A 59 -14.26 -11.91 -7.20
CA VAL A 59 -12.91 -11.66 -6.69
C VAL A 59 -12.91 -10.49 -5.71
N MET A 60 -13.72 -9.47 -5.94
CA MET A 60 -13.86 -8.33 -5.02
C MET A 60 -14.50 -8.73 -3.69
N ALA A 61 -15.42 -9.70 -3.69
CA ALA A 61 -16.05 -10.23 -2.46
C ALA A 61 -15.04 -10.84 -1.47
N ILE A 62 -13.84 -11.22 -1.93
CA ILE A 62 -12.76 -11.67 -1.04
C ILE A 62 -12.37 -10.56 -0.04
N ALA A 63 -12.52 -9.29 -0.38
CA ALA A 63 -12.26 -8.21 0.57
C ALA A 63 -13.20 -8.27 1.77
N ASP A 64 -14.47 -8.58 1.54
CA ASP A 64 -15.47 -8.75 2.59
C ASP A 64 -15.20 -10.02 3.42
N GLU A 65 -14.79 -11.13 2.77
CA GLU A 65 -14.39 -12.36 3.46
C GLU A 65 -13.21 -12.15 4.41
N LEU A 66 -12.27 -11.28 4.03
CA LEU A 66 -11.09 -10.98 4.85
C LEU A 66 -11.42 -10.04 6.04
N GLY A 67 -12.51 -9.28 5.96
CA GLY A 67 -13.02 -8.47 7.08
C GLY A 67 -12.19 -7.23 7.47
N TYR A 68 -11.02 -7.01 6.88
CA TYR A 68 -10.13 -5.89 7.26
C TYR A 68 -10.72 -4.49 7.02
N LEU A 69 -11.77 -4.37 6.22
CA LEU A 69 -12.45 -3.11 5.90
C LEU A 69 -13.75 -2.92 6.69
N ALA A 70 -14.03 -3.82 7.65
CA ALA A 70 -15.14 -3.74 8.59
C ALA A 70 -14.62 -3.48 10.01
N ASP A 71 -15.51 -3.25 10.96
CA ASP A 71 -15.12 -3.10 12.36
C ASP A 71 -14.47 -4.37 12.91
N HIS A 72 -13.33 -4.20 13.60
CA HIS A 72 -12.59 -5.26 14.26
C HIS A 72 -11.57 -4.68 15.25
N GLU A 73 -11.14 -5.52 16.19
CA GLU A 73 -10.06 -5.19 17.11
C GLU A 73 -8.70 -5.23 16.40
N VAL A 74 -7.80 -4.29 16.72
CA VAL A 74 -6.42 -4.25 16.22
C VAL A 74 -5.44 -4.71 17.30
N PRO A 75 -5.09 -6.01 17.35
CA PRO A 75 -4.14 -6.50 18.35
C PRO A 75 -2.70 -6.15 17.98
N ALA A 76 -1.82 -6.05 18.98
CA ALA A 76 -0.40 -5.79 18.76
C ALA A 76 0.28 -6.85 17.88
N ALA A 77 -0.22 -8.09 17.92
CA ALA A 77 0.24 -9.17 17.06
C ALA A 77 0.00 -8.90 15.56
N SER A 78 -1.10 -8.24 15.20
CA SER A 78 -1.33 -7.82 13.81
C SER A 78 -0.33 -6.75 13.39
N LEU A 79 -0.02 -5.78 14.24
CA LEU A 79 1.03 -4.77 13.96
C LEU A 79 2.43 -5.40 13.82
N LEU A 80 2.71 -6.44 14.60
CA LEU A 80 3.94 -7.23 14.45
C LEU A 80 3.98 -7.94 13.10
N LEU A 81 2.87 -8.55 12.68
CA LEU A 81 2.72 -9.17 11.36
C LEU A 81 2.92 -8.15 10.24
N TRP A 82 2.26 -7.00 10.30
CA TRP A 82 2.36 -5.96 9.27
C TRP A 82 3.73 -5.30 9.21
N SER A 83 4.47 -5.30 10.31
CA SER A 83 5.87 -4.84 10.36
C SER A 83 6.90 -5.95 10.12
N GLU A 84 6.43 -7.17 9.81
CA GLU A 84 7.26 -8.36 9.56
C GLU A 84 8.24 -8.71 10.67
N GLY A 85 7.92 -8.36 11.90
CA GLY A 85 8.82 -8.59 13.03
C GLY A 85 10.12 -7.79 12.98
N ILE A 86 10.29 -6.84 12.05
CA ILE A 86 11.48 -5.97 11.97
C ILE A 86 11.62 -5.11 13.24
N ALA A 87 10.49 -4.80 13.88
CA ALA A 87 10.47 -4.11 15.16
C ALA A 87 11.08 -4.95 16.31
N GLY A 88 11.27 -6.25 16.10
CA GLY A 88 11.69 -7.23 17.11
C GLY A 88 10.51 -7.73 17.94
N VAL A 89 10.59 -8.98 18.38
CA VAL A 89 9.65 -9.55 19.35
C VAL A 89 10.28 -9.39 20.74
N PRO A 90 9.61 -8.72 21.70
CA PRO A 90 10.12 -8.61 23.05
C PRO A 90 10.12 -9.97 23.75
N GLU A 91 11.06 -10.18 24.68
CA GLU A 91 11.11 -11.42 25.49
C GLU A 91 9.84 -11.63 26.33
N ALA A 92 9.27 -10.53 26.85
CA ALA A 92 7.99 -10.53 27.55
C ALA A 92 6.88 -10.08 26.58
N PRO A 93 5.90 -10.93 26.23
CA PRO A 93 4.88 -10.64 25.22
C PRO A 93 4.03 -9.39 25.52
N GLU A 94 3.80 -9.07 26.79
CA GLU A 94 3.00 -7.91 27.23
C GLU A 94 3.63 -6.58 26.79
N ARG A 95 4.94 -6.59 26.55
CA ARG A 95 5.68 -5.42 26.07
C ARG A 95 5.40 -5.10 24.60
N LEU A 96 4.73 -5.99 23.86
CA LEU A 96 4.35 -5.76 22.46
C LEU A 96 3.41 -4.55 22.32
N GLU A 97 2.64 -4.26 23.37
CA GLU A 97 1.71 -3.14 23.46
C GLU A 97 2.36 -1.84 23.96
N GLU A 98 3.66 -1.84 24.26
CA GLU A 98 4.36 -0.61 24.66
C GLU A 98 4.22 0.46 23.56
N PRO A 99 3.78 1.69 23.87
CA PRO A 99 3.52 2.74 22.87
C PRO A 99 4.71 3.06 21.96
N ALA A 100 5.94 2.90 22.46
CA ALA A 100 7.15 3.09 21.66
C ALA A 100 7.33 1.98 20.61
N LEU A 101 7.03 0.72 20.97
CA LEU A 101 7.12 -0.42 20.08
C LEU A 101 5.97 -0.43 19.07
N VAL A 102 4.74 -0.16 19.51
CA VAL A 102 3.57 0.06 18.62
C VAL A 102 3.87 1.12 17.57
N ARG A 103 4.37 2.28 17.98
CA ARG A 103 4.78 3.35 17.06
C ARG A 103 5.85 2.89 16.07
N ARG A 104 6.84 2.12 16.52
CA ARG A 104 7.90 1.60 15.67
C ARG A 104 7.35 0.59 14.65
N MET A 105 6.49 -0.34 15.08
CA MET A 105 5.79 -1.29 14.22
C MET A 105 4.94 -0.59 13.17
N CYS A 106 4.10 0.38 13.58
CA CYS A 106 3.27 1.15 12.64
C CYS A 106 4.09 1.90 11.59
N ARG A 107 5.24 2.49 11.95
CA ARG A 107 6.11 3.19 10.98
C ARG A 107 6.70 2.23 9.96
N ILE A 108 7.30 1.13 10.43
CA ILE A 108 7.88 0.12 9.55
C ILE A 108 6.80 -0.53 8.68
N GLY A 109 5.67 -0.88 9.29
CA GLY A 109 4.54 -1.49 8.62
C GLY A 109 3.95 -0.57 7.54
N ALA A 110 3.86 0.74 7.79
CA ALA A 110 3.35 1.67 6.78
C ALA A 110 4.18 1.61 5.48
N ASP A 111 5.52 1.67 5.59
CA ASP A 111 6.42 1.57 4.44
C ASP A 111 6.27 0.22 3.72
N LEU A 112 6.20 -0.88 4.47
CA LEU A 112 6.09 -2.23 3.93
C LEU A 112 4.76 -2.48 3.23
N GLN A 113 3.65 -2.12 3.87
CA GLN A 113 2.31 -2.40 3.35
C GLN A 113 1.99 -1.53 2.13
N LEU A 114 2.39 -0.26 2.12
CA LEU A 114 2.25 0.59 0.92
C LEU A 114 3.11 0.06 -0.24
N THR A 115 4.35 -0.35 0.04
CA THR A 115 5.23 -0.91 -0.99
C THR A 115 4.68 -2.23 -1.55
N ARG A 116 4.08 -3.06 -0.70
CA ARG A 116 3.39 -4.30 -1.11
C ARG A 116 2.13 -4.05 -1.90
N LEU A 117 1.36 -3.04 -1.50
CA LEU A 117 0.18 -2.62 -2.24
C LEU A 117 0.59 -2.26 -3.67
N LEU A 118 1.62 -1.41 -3.84
CA LEU A 118 2.14 -1.06 -5.17
C LEU A 118 2.57 -2.30 -5.95
N GLN A 119 3.36 -3.19 -5.35
CA GLN A 119 3.79 -4.43 -5.98
C GLN A 119 2.60 -5.29 -6.43
N ALA A 120 1.60 -5.46 -5.57
CA ALA A 120 0.43 -6.27 -5.85
C ALA A 120 -0.45 -5.66 -6.95
N LEU A 121 -0.58 -4.33 -6.99
CA LEU A 121 -1.30 -3.61 -8.03
C LEU A 121 -0.63 -3.74 -9.40
N VAL A 122 0.69 -3.50 -9.48
CA VAL A 122 1.44 -3.67 -10.75
C VAL A 122 1.37 -5.11 -11.22
N THR A 123 1.53 -6.08 -10.31
CA THR A 123 1.38 -7.51 -10.64
C THR A 123 -0.01 -7.82 -11.19
N ALA A 124 -1.06 -7.31 -10.53
CA ALA A 124 -2.45 -7.54 -10.93
C ALA A 124 -2.74 -6.92 -12.30
N ALA A 125 -2.29 -5.69 -12.54
CA ALA A 125 -2.49 -4.98 -13.80
C ALA A 125 -1.80 -5.70 -14.96
N LEU A 126 -0.55 -6.15 -14.76
CA LEU A 126 0.18 -6.93 -15.76
C LEU A 126 -0.50 -8.26 -16.08
N ALA A 127 -0.96 -8.99 -15.05
CA ALA A 127 -1.65 -10.26 -15.25
C ALA A 127 -3.03 -10.08 -15.92
N ALA A 128 -3.67 -8.93 -15.70
CA ALA A 128 -4.93 -8.55 -16.35
C ALA A 128 -4.74 -8.05 -17.80
N GLY A 129 -3.49 -7.88 -18.26
CA GLY A 129 -3.19 -7.26 -19.55
C GLY A 129 -3.64 -5.80 -19.63
N THR A 130 -3.64 -5.10 -18.50
CA THR A 130 -3.86 -3.65 -18.45
C THR A 130 -2.56 -2.97 -18.92
N GLU A 131 -2.66 -2.07 -19.90
CA GLU A 131 -1.48 -1.35 -20.39
C GLU A 131 -0.99 -0.35 -19.33
N SER A 132 0.32 -0.09 -19.29
CA SER A 132 0.90 0.81 -18.28
C SER A 132 0.29 2.22 -18.35
N GLY A 133 0.06 2.75 -19.55
CA GLY A 133 -0.57 4.06 -19.76
C GLY A 133 -2.03 4.13 -19.29
N GLU A 134 -2.76 3.01 -19.29
CA GLU A 134 -4.13 2.91 -18.78
C GLU A 134 -4.13 2.75 -17.25
N GLY A 135 -3.30 1.84 -16.73
CA GLY A 135 -3.34 1.44 -15.32
C GLY A 135 -2.68 2.43 -14.36
N VAL A 136 -1.69 3.22 -14.81
CA VAL A 136 -0.88 4.07 -13.91
C VAL A 136 -1.67 5.13 -13.18
N ALA A 137 -2.63 5.78 -13.85
CA ALA A 137 -3.46 6.80 -13.23
C ALA A 137 -4.30 6.20 -12.09
N GLY A 138 -4.85 5.01 -12.30
CA GLY A 138 -5.59 4.26 -11.27
C GLY A 138 -4.69 3.85 -10.11
N ILE A 139 -3.48 3.33 -10.38
CA ILE A 139 -2.52 2.96 -9.35
C ILE A 139 -2.10 4.18 -8.51
N ALA A 140 -1.83 5.31 -9.14
CA ALA A 140 -1.45 6.53 -8.45
C ALA A 140 -2.58 7.08 -7.56
N GLU A 141 -3.84 7.01 -8.03
CA GLU A 141 -5.00 7.37 -7.22
C GLU A 141 -5.14 6.46 -6.00
N ILE A 142 -5.07 5.14 -6.20
CA ILE A 142 -5.11 4.14 -5.11
C ILE A 142 -4.00 4.42 -4.09
N LEU A 143 -2.78 4.68 -4.56
CA LEU A 143 -1.66 4.99 -3.67
C LEU A 143 -1.86 6.28 -2.88
N ARG A 144 -2.44 7.32 -3.48
CA ARG A 144 -2.70 8.58 -2.77
C ARG A 144 -3.68 8.35 -1.63
N VAL A 145 -4.80 7.69 -1.91
CA VAL A 145 -5.79 7.34 -0.88
C VAL A 145 -5.15 6.43 0.19
N ALA A 146 -4.36 5.43 -0.21
CA ALA A 146 -3.68 4.56 0.73
C ALA A 146 -2.65 5.29 1.62
N CYS A 147 -1.93 6.27 1.08
CA CYS A 147 -1.03 7.13 1.87
C CYS A 147 -1.82 7.95 2.89
N ASP A 148 -2.94 8.54 2.48
CA ASP A 148 -3.82 9.31 3.36
C ASP A 148 -4.48 8.43 4.44
N LEU A 149 -4.78 7.16 4.12
CA LEU A 149 -5.26 6.17 5.09
C LEU A 149 -4.18 5.85 6.12
N VAL A 150 -2.95 5.57 5.70
CA VAL A 150 -1.89 5.13 6.63
C VAL A 150 -1.25 6.29 7.40
N ASP A 151 -1.32 7.53 6.93
CA ASP A 151 -0.79 8.71 7.59
C ASP A 151 -1.83 9.86 7.68
N PRO A 152 -2.96 9.63 8.35
CA PRO A 152 -4.11 10.53 8.30
C PRO A 152 -3.77 11.90 8.87
N GLY A 153 -4.03 12.95 8.09
CA GLY A 153 -3.79 14.35 8.49
C GLY A 153 -2.31 14.72 8.58
N ARG A 154 -1.41 13.89 8.04
CA ARG A 154 0.04 14.09 8.05
C ARG A 154 0.55 13.91 6.62
N ALA A 155 1.25 14.93 6.10
CA ALA A 155 1.86 14.86 4.77
C ALA A 155 3.22 14.14 4.80
N GLY A 156 3.39 13.12 5.66
CA GLY A 156 4.68 12.50 5.93
C GLY A 156 5.05 11.37 4.96
N ILE A 157 4.05 10.71 4.36
CA ILE A 157 4.25 9.63 3.38
C ILE A 157 3.60 10.02 2.06
N THR A 158 4.38 10.01 0.98
CA THR A 158 3.88 10.37 -0.36
C THR A 158 3.93 9.17 -1.31
N PRO A 159 3.07 9.14 -2.36
CA PRO A 159 3.17 8.11 -3.40
C PRO A 159 4.56 8.05 -4.07
N ALA A 160 5.26 9.17 -4.20
CA ALA A 160 6.61 9.22 -4.76
C ALA A 160 7.63 8.49 -3.86
N ASP A 161 7.50 8.61 -2.53
CA ASP A 161 8.32 7.87 -1.57
C ASP A 161 8.06 6.36 -1.66
N VAL A 162 6.78 5.97 -1.72
CA VAL A 162 6.38 4.57 -1.90
C VAL A 162 6.97 3.99 -3.20
N HIS A 163 6.87 4.73 -4.30
CA HIS A 163 7.45 4.33 -5.58
C HIS A 163 8.98 4.16 -5.48
N ARG A 164 9.68 5.09 -4.83
CA ARG A 164 11.13 5.00 -4.60
C ARG A 164 11.51 3.75 -3.81
N ILE A 165 10.77 3.43 -2.74
CA ILE A 165 11.02 2.23 -1.91
C ILE A 165 10.69 0.95 -2.70
N TRP A 166 9.58 0.94 -3.43
CA TRP A 166 9.18 -0.20 -4.27
C TRP A 166 10.25 -0.57 -5.31
N ARG A 167 10.85 0.43 -5.97
CA ARG A 167 11.94 0.20 -6.91
C ARG A 167 13.08 -0.57 -6.28
N VAL A 168 13.52 -0.20 -5.08
CA VAL A 168 14.67 -0.88 -4.43
C VAL A 168 14.28 -2.21 -3.78
N ALA A 169 13.04 -2.34 -3.30
CA ALA A 169 12.57 -3.53 -2.60
C ALA A 169 12.20 -4.69 -3.54
N HIS A 170 11.64 -4.41 -4.72
CA HIS A 170 11.08 -5.43 -5.59
C HIS A 170 11.79 -5.58 -6.93
N LEU A 171 12.12 -4.47 -7.60
CA LEU A 171 12.60 -4.55 -8.98
C LEU A 171 13.93 -5.31 -9.16
N PRO A 172 14.94 -5.22 -8.27
CA PRO A 172 16.16 -6.02 -8.42
C PRO A 172 15.90 -7.52 -8.47
N ALA A 173 14.95 -8.03 -7.67
CA ALA A 173 14.61 -9.45 -7.67
C ALA A 173 13.94 -9.88 -8.99
N ILE A 174 13.21 -8.98 -9.65
CA ILE A 174 12.43 -9.25 -10.86
C ILE A 174 13.25 -9.00 -12.13
N LEU A 175 13.96 -7.88 -12.21
CA LEU A 175 14.56 -7.34 -13.44
C LEU A 175 16.01 -7.78 -13.68
N ARG A 176 16.69 -8.33 -12.67
CA ARG A 176 18.05 -8.86 -12.84
C ARG A 176 18.07 -9.94 -13.91
N THR A 177 19.18 -10.05 -14.64
CA THR A 177 19.34 -11.03 -15.72
C THR A 177 19.10 -12.47 -15.24
N ALA A 178 19.55 -12.79 -14.02
CA ALA A 178 19.39 -14.10 -13.39
C ALA A 178 18.02 -14.34 -12.73
N SER A 179 17.04 -13.45 -12.93
CA SER A 179 15.67 -13.67 -12.46
C SER A 179 14.91 -14.59 -13.41
N ASP A 180 14.15 -15.52 -12.84
CA ASP A 180 13.26 -16.44 -13.56
C ASP A 180 12.01 -15.74 -14.13
N ALA A 181 11.82 -14.44 -13.87
CA ALA A 181 10.72 -13.69 -14.44
C ALA A 181 10.83 -13.69 -15.99
N PRO A 182 9.73 -13.96 -16.71
CA PRO A 182 9.73 -13.98 -18.16
C PRO A 182 9.98 -12.58 -18.72
N ASP A 183 10.54 -12.49 -19.93
CA ASP A 183 10.94 -11.22 -20.54
C ASP A 183 9.76 -10.25 -20.72
N TRP A 184 8.57 -10.76 -21.07
CA TRP A 184 7.36 -9.94 -21.14
C TRP A 184 7.01 -9.32 -19.78
N GLY A 185 7.20 -10.06 -18.69
CA GLY A 185 6.96 -9.58 -17.33
C GLY A 185 7.98 -8.51 -16.95
N LYS A 186 9.28 -8.75 -17.21
CA LYS A 186 10.35 -7.78 -17.00
C LYS A 186 10.09 -6.48 -17.79
N ALA A 187 9.66 -6.58 -19.05
CA ALA A 187 9.29 -5.43 -19.86
C ALA A 187 8.10 -4.67 -19.28
N GLY A 188 7.06 -5.38 -18.84
CA GLY A 188 5.89 -4.80 -18.19
C GLY A 188 6.24 -4.04 -16.90
N TYR A 189 7.04 -4.62 -16.02
CA TYR A 189 7.50 -3.93 -14.80
C TYR A 189 8.31 -2.66 -15.11
N ARG A 190 9.18 -2.68 -16.12
CA ARG A 190 9.90 -1.47 -16.56
C ARG A 190 8.96 -0.39 -17.11
N ALA A 191 7.91 -0.79 -17.83
CA ALA A 191 6.93 0.16 -18.37
C ALA A 191 6.11 0.83 -17.25
N TYR A 192 5.67 0.06 -16.25
CA TYR A 192 5.01 0.64 -15.06
C TYR A 192 5.93 1.53 -14.24
N ASP A 193 7.19 1.12 -14.02
CA ASP A 193 8.22 1.93 -13.35
C ASP A 193 8.40 3.31 -14.02
N ALA A 194 8.60 3.33 -15.34
CA ALA A 194 8.78 4.57 -16.09
C ALA A 194 7.54 5.48 -16.06
N GLU A 195 6.33 4.93 -16.23
CA GLU A 195 5.10 5.72 -16.21
C GLU A 195 4.76 6.23 -14.80
N LEU A 196 5.02 5.44 -13.75
CA LEU A 196 4.87 5.87 -12.37
C LEU A 196 5.89 6.97 -12.01
N GLU A 197 7.15 6.84 -12.46
CA GLU A 197 8.15 7.89 -12.30
C GLU A 197 7.68 9.20 -12.92
N ARG A 198 7.26 9.16 -14.19
CA ARG A 198 6.77 10.33 -14.92
C ARG A 198 5.59 11.00 -14.21
N LEU A 199 4.58 10.21 -13.83
CA LEU A 199 3.37 10.74 -13.19
C LEU A 199 3.62 11.27 -11.78
N LEU A 200 4.40 10.55 -10.96
CA LEU A 200 4.58 10.87 -9.54
C LEU A 200 5.66 11.92 -9.28
N GLN A 201 6.62 12.08 -10.20
CA GLN A 201 7.67 13.10 -10.12
C GLN A 201 7.33 14.36 -10.93
N GLY A 202 6.18 14.38 -11.63
CA GLY A 202 5.68 15.57 -12.32
C GLY A 202 6.40 15.89 -13.63
N GLU A 203 6.90 14.88 -14.35
CA GLU A 203 7.35 15.09 -15.72
C GLU A 203 6.15 15.22 -16.66
N GLU A 204 5.63 16.45 -16.74
CA GLU A 204 4.81 16.91 -17.86
C GLU A 204 5.60 16.67 -19.17
N PRO A 205 5.00 16.05 -20.21
CA PRO A 205 5.63 15.99 -21.52
C PRO A 205 5.67 17.39 -22.12
N GLY A 206 6.78 18.12 -21.96
CA GLY A 206 7.06 19.32 -22.76
C GLY A 206 7.51 20.60 -22.04
N ALA A 207 7.99 20.55 -20.80
CA ALA A 207 8.64 21.73 -20.22
C ALA A 207 10.13 21.78 -20.60
N VAL A 208 10.43 22.28 -21.82
CA VAL A 208 11.77 22.78 -22.14
C VAL A 208 12.10 23.87 -21.12
N ARG A 209 13.00 23.55 -20.18
CA ARG A 209 13.62 24.57 -19.33
C ARG A 209 14.34 25.55 -20.25
N ALA A 210 13.79 26.74 -20.42
CA ALA A 210 14.52 27.87 -20.95
C ALA A 210 15.68 28.13 -19.99
N CYS A 211 16.91 27.90 -20.45
CA CYS A 211 18.11 28.34 -19.76
C CYS A 211 18.04 29.86 -19.59
N VAL A 212 18.19 30.33 -18.36
CA VAL A 212 18.58 31.71 -18.05
C VAL A 212 20.09 31.74 -17.91
#